data_AF-A0A6P7RCB8-F1
#
_entry.id   AF-A0A6P7RCB8-F1
#
_cell.length_a   1.000
_cell.length_b   1.000
_cell.length_c   1.000
_cell.angle_alpha   90.00
_cell.angle_beta   90.00
_cell.angle_gamma   90.00
#
_symmetry.space_group_name_H-M   'P 1'
#
loop_
_entity.id
_entity.type
_entity.pdbx_description
1 polymer ?
#
loop_
_entity_poly.entity_id
_entity_poly.type
_entity_poly.pdbx_seq_one_letter_code
_entity_poly.pdbx_strand_id
1 'polypeptide(L)'
;MAQQVTIKLITNHDIKVGQGNREPSTILIMECCCCVTGHINHIPVYIRGPILHIFGGQDDLILSYEPVTRQEKNYTRPVIILGPMKDRINDDLISEFPDKFGSCVPHTTRPKRDYEVDGRDYHFVISREQMEKDIQEHKFIEAGQYNDNLYGTSVQSVRFVAERGKHCILDVSGNAIKRLQVTQLYPIAIFIKPKSLEPLMEMNKLLTEEQAKKTYDRAIKLEQEFGEYFTAIVQGDTLEDIYNQCKLVIEEQSGPFIWIPSKEKL
;
A
#
# COMPACT_ATOMS: atom_id res chain seq x y z
N MET A 1 23.98 29.92 2.06
CA MET A 1 23.58 30.03 0.64
C MET A 1 22.61 28.91 0.37
N ALA A 2 21.33 29.22 0.14
CA ALA A 2 20.33 28.20 -0.22
C ALA A 2 20.63 27.73 -1.65
N GLN A 3 20.91 26.44 -1.83
CA GLN A 3 20.95 25.84 -3.15
C GLN A 3 19.52 25.79 -3.68
N GLN A 4 19.23 26.63 -4.67
CA GLN A 4 17.96 26.65 -5.35
C GLN A 4 17.95 25.47 -6.34
N VAL A 5 17.39 24.33 -5.93
CA VAL A 5 17.15 23.21 -6.84
C VAL A 5 16.02 23.63 -7.79
N THR A 6 16.38 24.06 -9.00
CA THR A 6 15.40 24.42 -10.02
C THR A 6 14.97 23.15 -10.72
N ILE A 7 13.80 22.65 -10.34
CA ILE A 7 13.13 21.52 -10.97
C ILE A 7 12.61 21.97 -12.35
N LYS A 8 13.26 21.54 -13.43
CA LYS A 8 12.73 21.67 -14.79
C LYS A 8 11.97 20.39 -15.14
N LEU A 9 10.66 20.52 -15.34
CA LEU A 9 9.84 19.49 -15.96
C LEU A 9 10.29 19.31 -17.41
N ILE A 10 10.93 18.20 -17.73
CA ILE A 10 11.21 17.80 -19.11
C ILE A 10 10.21 16.70 -19.44
N THR A 11 9.10 17.06 -20.07
CA THR A 11 8.16 16.07 -20.61
C THR A 11 8.78 15.43 -21.84
N ASN A 12 9.53 14.34 -21.66
CA ASN A 12 9.95 13.52 -22.79
C ASN A 12 8.72 12.92 -23.48
N HIS A 13 8.68 13.07 -24.80
CA HIS A 13 7.55 12.82 -25.68
C HIS A 13 7.09 11.35 -25.80
N ASP A 14 7.57 10.44 -24.94
CA ASP A 14 7.21 9.01 -24.98
C ASP A 14 6.24 8.57 -23.88
N ILE A 15 5.78 9.50 -23.02
CA ILE A 15 4.60 9.27 -22.17
C ILE A 15 3.46 10.04 -22.81
N LYS A 16 2.58 9.34 -23.56
CA LYS A 16 1.30 9.92 -24.00
C LYS A 16 0.45 10.23 -22.78
N VAL A 17 0.63 11.42 -22.21
CA VAL A 17 -0.27 11.99 -21.22
C VAL A 17 -1.50 12.48 -21.97
N GLY A 18 -2.54 11.65 -22.00
CA GLY A 18 -3.87 12.09 -22.41
C GLY A 18 -4.33 13.23 -21.51
N GLN A 19 -4.84 14.31 -22.11
CA GLN A 19 -5.41 15.44 -21.37
C GLN A 19 -6.63 14.97 -20.57
N GLY A 20 -6.46 14.86 -19.26
CA GLY A 20 -7.47 14.51 -18.28
C GLY A 20 -6.83 14.61 -16.89
N ASN A 21 -7.59 15.01 -15.88
CA ASN A 21 -7.15 15.26 -14.50
C ASN A 21 -5.93 14.44 -14.05
N ARG A 22 -4.86 15.14 -13.64
CA ARG A 22 -3.60 14.50 -13.20
C ARG A 22 -3.86 13.60 -11.99
N GLU A 23 -3.67 12.30 -12.17
CA GLU A 23 -3.69 11.33 -11.09
C GLU A 23 -2.38 11.35 -10.27
N PRO A 24 -2.44 11.10 -8.94
CA PRO A 24 -1.30 11.15 -8.02
C PRO A 24 -0.20 10.09 -8.29
N SER A 25 -0.40 9.19 -9.25
CA SER A 25 0.51 8.09 -9.61
C SER A 25 1.52 8.43 -10.72
N THR A 26 1.52 9.65 -11.26
CA THR A 26 2.40 10.01 -12.39
C THR A 26 3.87 10.10 -11.95
N ILE A 27 4.73 9.25 -12.52
CA ILE A 27 6.19 9.37 -12.39
C ILE A 27 6.68 10.44 -13.33
N LEU A 28 7.35 11.44 -12.77
CA LEU A 28 7.99 12.50 -13.54
C LEU A 28 9.45 12.12 -13.73
N ILE A 29 9.87 11.98 -14.99
CA ILE A 29 11.29 11.97 -15.32
C ILE A 29 11.74 13.43 -15.25
N MET A 30 12.60 13.75 -14.29
CA MET A 30 13.14 15.09 -14.15
C MET A 30 14.65 15.07 -14.34
N GLU A 31 15.16 16.01 -15.14
CA GLU A 31 16.59 16.31 -15.14
C GLU A 31 16.86 17.30 -14.01
N CYS A 32 17.58 16.85 -12.98
CA CYS A 32 18.03 17.73 -11.91
C CYS A 32 19.32 18.43 -12.37
N CYS A 33 19.26 19.74 -12.60
CA CYS A 33 20.45 20.54 -12.89
C CYS A 33 21.18 20.84 -11.57
N CYS A 34 22.10 19.97 -11.15
CA CYS A 34 22.98 20.25 -10.01
C CYS A 34 24.16 21.10 -10.46
N CYS A 35 24.09 22.43 -10.29
CA CYS A 35 25.24 23.32 -10.46
C CYS A 35 26.16 23.25 -9.22
N VAL A 36 27.06 22.27 -9.19
CA VAL A 36 28.23 22.30 -8.31
C VAL A 36 29.45 22.28 -9.22
N THR A 37 30.19 23.40 -9.27
CA THR A 37 31.44 23.62 -10.06
C THR A 37 31.35 23.98 -11.56
N GLY A 38 30.18 24.30 -12.12
CA GLY A 38 30.11 24.79 -13.52
C GLY A 38 30.17 23.68 -14.59
N HIS A 39 29.93 22.43 -14.20
CA HIS A 39 29.65 21.32 -15.10
C HIS A 39 28.20 20.88 -14.95
N ILE A 40 27.44 20.93 -16.05
CA ILE A 40 26.07 20.41 -16.12
C ILE A 40 26.19 18.91 -16.35
N ASN A 41 26.03 18.13 -15.29
CA ASN A 41 25.86 16.69 -15.41
C ASN A 41 24.35 16.40 -15.48
N HIS A 42 23.88 15.89 -16.62
CA HIS A 42 22.51 15.38 -16.75
C HIS A 42 22.41 14.05 -16.01
N ILE A 43 21.91 14.06 -14.78
CA ILE A 43 21.59 12.85 -14.04
C ILE A 43 20.07 12.63 -14.17
N PRO A 44 19.60 11.53 -14.76
CA PRO A 44 18.18 11.20 -14.75
C PRO A 44 17.75 10.92 -13.31
N VAL A 45 16.92 11.80 -12.74
CA VAL A 45 16.31 11.59 -11.43
C VAL A 45 14.86 11.19 -11.68
N TYR A 46 14.51 9.96 -11.31
CA TYR A 46 13.12 9.53 -11.33
C TYR A 46 12.49 9.94 -10.03
N ILE A 47 11.35 10.60 -10.12
CA ILE A 47 10.67 11.08 -8.93
C ILE A 47 9.22 10.62 -8.95
N ARG A 48 8.80 10.07 -7.83
CA ARG A 48 7.39 9.77 -7.56
C ARG A 48 6.59 11.07 -7.46
N GLY A 49 5.32 11.07 -7.84
CA GLY A 49 4.43 12.24 -7.77
C GLY A 49 4.47 12.96 -6.41
N PRO A 50 3.92 14.18 -6.33
CA PRO A 50 4.08 15.01 -5.14
C PRO A 50 3.63 14.28 -3.87
N ILE A 51 4.51 14.19 -2.87
CA ILE A 51 4.15 13.72 -1.54
C ILE A 51 3.52 14.89 -0.80
N LEU A 52 2.32 14.66 -0.29
CA LEU A 52 1.60 15.64 0.50
C LEU A 52 2.06 15.56 1.95
N HIS A 53 2.86 16.53 2.39
CA HIS A 53 3.12 16.70 3.83
C HIS A 53 2.06 17.60 4.43
N ILE A 54 1.31 17.08 5.40
CA ILE A 54 0.42 17.89 6.26
C ILE A 54 1.17 18.11 7.57
N PHE A 55 1.84 19.26 7.70
CA PHE A 55 2.40 19.67 9.00
C PHE A 55 1.28 20.30 9.84
N GLY A 56 1.06 19.77 11.04
CA GLY A 56 0.06 20.29 11.96
C GLY A 56 0.35 21.75 12.31
N GLY A 57 -0.55 22.66 11.90
CA GLY A 57 -0.64 24.01 12.46
C GLY A 57 -0.82 25.16 11.47
N GLN A 58 -0.48 25.01 10.19
CA GLN A 58 -0.68 26.00 9.14
C GLN A 58 -0.72 25.29 7.78
N ASP A 59 -1.65 25.67 6.91
CA ASP A 59 -1.89 25.09 5.57
C ASP A 59 -0.75 25.34 4.57
N ASP A 60 0.50 25.07 4.95
CA ASP A 60 1.63 25.07 4.03
C ASP A 60 1.74 23.71 3.35
N LEU A 61 1.09 23.60 2.20
CA LEU A 61 1.16 22.45 1.31
C LEU A 61 2.57 22.34 0.70
N ILE A 62 3.47 21.58 1.32
CA ILE A 62 4.78 21.32 0.75
C ILE A 62 4.67 20.13 -0.21
N LEU A 63 4.64 20.42 -1.50
CA LEU A 63 4.83 19.43 -2.56
C LEU A 63 6.30 18.98 -2.53
N SER A 64 6.55 17.80 -1.97
CA SER A 64 7.87 17.18 -1.99
C SER A 64 7.90 16.03 -3.00
N TYR A 65 9.11 15.59 -3.29
CA TYR A 65 9.44 14.68 -4.37
C TYR A 65 10.31 13.57 -3.78
N GLU A 66 10.04 12.31 -4.10
CA GLU A 66 10.85 11.18 -3.62
C GLU A 66 11.66 10.58 -4.78
N PRO A 67 13.00 10.49 -4.67
CA PRO A 67 13.82 9.85 -5.68
C PRO A 67 13.51 8.35 -5.69
N VAL A 68 13.33 7.77 -6.87
CA VAL A 68 13.04 6.35 -7.06
C VAL A 68 14.03 5.69 -8.01
N THR A 69 14.20 4.38 -7.87
CA THR A 69 14.92 3.54 -8.82
C THR A 69 13.99 2.48 -9.39
N ARG A 70 14.25 2.08 -10.64
CA ARG A 70 13.50 1.02 -11.31
C ARG A 70 14.11 -0.32 -10.95
N GLN A 71 13.29 -1.23 -10.45
CA GLN A 71 13.70 -2.59 -10.10
C GLN A 71 12.84 -3.61 -10.84
N GLU A 72 13.48 -4.65 -11.38
CA GLU A 72 12.80 -5.84 -11.88
C GLU A 72 12.44 -6.76 -10.71
N LYS A 73 11.19 -7.24 -10.67
CA LYS A 73 10.70 -8.17 -9.64
C LYS A 73 10.49 -9.57 -10.20
N ASN A 74 10.80 -10.57 -9.38
CA ASN A 74 10.56 -11.99 -9.66
C ASN A 74 9.38 -12.58 -8.88
N TYR A 75 8.49 -11.72 -8.36
CA TYR A 75 7.32 -12.11 -7.58
C TYR A 75 6.08 -11.29 -7.98
N THR A 76 4.89 -11.77 -7.64
CA THR A 76 3.64 -11.01 -7.76
C THR A 76 3.41 -10.18 -6.50
N ARG A 77 3.19 -8.87 -6.66
CA ARG A 77 3.15 -7.94 -5.51
C ARG A 77 1.98 -8.27 -4.58
N PRO A 78 2.17 -8.28 -3.25
CA PRO A 78 1.05 -8.30 -2.31
C PRO A 78 0.16 -7.06 -2.51
N VAL A 79 -1.12 -7.16 -2.15
CA VAL A 79 -2.09 -6.06 -2.24
C VAL A 79 -2.62 -5.79 -0.83
N ILE A 80 -2.60 -4.52 -0.44
CA ILE A 80 -3.17 -4.04 0.82
C ILE A 80 -4.20 -2.98 0.45
N ILE A 81 -5.47 -3.22 0.73
CA ILE A 81 -6.53 -2.24 0.57
C ILE A 81 -6.91 -1.72 1.95
N LEU A 82 -6.89 -0.39 2.07
CA LEU A 82 -7.09 0.34 3.32
C LEU A 82 -8.27 1.30 3.18
N GLY A 83 -8.91 1.61 4.31
CA GLY A 83 -10.06 2.50 4.34
C GLY A 83 -11.40 1.76 4.34
N PRO A 84 -12.51 2.48 4.14
CA PRO A 84 -13.85 1.92 4.20
C PRO A 84 -14.09 0.88 3.10
N MET A 85 -14.99 -0.07 3.34
CA MET A 85 -15.38 -1.12 2.40
C MET A 85 -14.26 -2.09 1.96
N LYS A 86 -13.03 -1.98 2.50
CA LYS A 86 -11.89 -2.84 2.13
C LYS A 86 -12.22 -4.33 2.17
N ASP A 87 -12.98 -4.78 3.16
CA ASP A 87 -13.28 -6.20 3.37
C ASP A 87 -14.07 -6.76 2.19
N ARG A 88 -15.06 -6.01 1.73
CA ARG A 88 -15.88 -6.39 0.58
C ARG A 88 -15.06 -6.40 -0.72
N ILE A 89 -14.20 -5.41 -0.92
CA ILE A 89 -13.31 -5.38 -2.09
C ILE A 89 -12.34 -6.58 -2.06
N ASN A 90 -11.78 -6.92 -0.90
CA ASN A 90 -10.90 -8.06 -0.73
C ASN A 90 -11.60 -9.38 -1.10
N ASP A 91 -12.82 -9.59 -0.58
CA ASP A 91 -13.63 -10.77 -0.85
C ASP A 91 -14.02 -10.88 -2.34
N ASP A 92 -14.42 -9.76 -2.95
CA ASP A 92 -14.78 -9.69 -4.37
C ASP A 92 -13.58 -10.01 -5.28
N LEU A 93 -12.37 -9.47 -4.98
CA LEU A 93 -11.16 -9.78 -5.75
C LEU A 93 -10.78 -11.28 -5.72
N ILE A 94 -10.86 -11.90 -4.53
CA ILE A 94 -10.50 -13.31 -4.35
C ILE A 94 -11.53 -14.21 -5.03
N SER A 95 -12.82 -13.90 -4.89
CA SER A 95 -13.91 -14.71 -5.44
C SER A 95 -14.04 -14.60 -6.96
N GLU A 96 -13.84 -13.41 -7.53
CA GLU A 96 -13.96 -13.18 -8.97
C GLU A 96 -12.72 -13.67 -9.73
N PHE A 97 -11.51 -13.55 -9.16
CA PHE A 97 -10.27 -13.95 -9.82
C PHE A 97 -9.38 -14.84 -8.93
N PRO A 98 -9.83 -16.07 -8.60
CA PRO A 98 -9.10 -16.98 -7.71
C PRO A 98 -7.73 -17.42 -8.27
N ASP A 99 -7.52 -17.32 -9.58
CA ASP A 99 -6.24 -17.62 -10.21
C ASP A 99 -5.22 -16.48 -10.08
N LYS A 100 -5.68 -15.25 -9.87
CA LYS A 100 -4.83 -14.06 -9.73
C LYS A 100 -4.62 -13.63 -8.28
N PHE A 101 -5.61 -13.84 -7.41
CA PHE A 101 -5.55 -13.42 -6.01
C PHE A 101 -5.61 -14.61 -5.07
N GLY A 102 -5.08 -14.43 -3.88
CA GLY A 102 -5.24 -15.39 -2.79
C GLY A 102 -4.87 -14.78 -1.44
N SER A 103 -5.39 -15.37 -0.38
CA SER A 103 -4.98 -15.05 0.99
C SER A 103 -3.81 -15.93 1.42
N CYS A 104 -2.90 -15.38 2.21
CA CYS A 104 -1.89 -16.18 2.88
C CYS A 104 -2.44 -16.81 4.15
N VAL A 105 -1.85 -17.93 4.59
CA VAL A 105 -2.24 -18.60 5.83
C VAL A 105 -1.56 -17.90 7.03
N PRO A 106 -2.34 -17.33 7.97
CA PRO A 106 -1.80 -16.69 9.17
C PRO A 106 -1.35 -17.74 10.21
N HIS A 107 -0.62 -17.31 11.23
CA HIS A 107 -0.20 -18.13 12.36
C HIS A 107 -1.02 -17.82 13.59
N THR A 108 -1.21 -18.81 14.47
CA THR A 108 -1.81 -18.58 15.79
C THR A 108 -1.28 -19.53 16.86
N THR A 109 -1.19 -19.07 18.11
CA THR A 109 -0.95 -19.94 19.28
C THR A 109 -2.23 -20.58 19.80
N ARG A 110 -3.40 -20.20 19.27
CA ARG A 110 -4.67 -20.79 19.67
C ARG A 110 -4.66 -22.29 19.34
N PRO A 111 -5.13 -23.16 20.24
CA PRO A 111 -5.32 -24.56 19.91
C PRO A 111 -6.23 -24.74 18.69
N LYS A 112 -5.82 -25.64 17.79
CA LYS A 112 -6.59 -26.04 16.62
C LYS A 112 -7.92 -26.67 17.05
N ARG A 113 -9.03 -26.26 16.42
CA ARG A 113 -10.34 -26.90 16.59
C ARG A 113 -10.45 -28.15 15.73
N ASP A 114 -11.42 -29.01 16.02
CA ASP A 114 -11.56 -30.31 15.34
C ASP A 114 -11.82 -30.17 13.83
N TYR A 115 -12.59 -29.14 13.44
CA TYR A 115 -12.92 -28.86 12.03
C TYR A 115 -11.84 -28.04 11.28
N GLU A 116 -10.83 -27.54 11.99
CA GLU A 116 -9.74 -26.76 11.40
C GLU A 116 -8.61 -27.66 10.91
N VAL A 117 -7.95 -27.24 9.83
CA VAL A 117 -6.83 -27.92 9.18
C VAL A 117 -5.60 -27.02 9.27
N ASP A 118 -4.53 -27.57 9.85
CA ASP A 118 -3.24 -26.89 9.95
C ASP A 118 -2.64 -26.67 8.54
N GLY A 119 -2.11 -25.46 8.32
CA GLY A 119 -1.62 -25.01 7.02
C GLY A 119 -2.71 -24.65 6.00
N ARG A 120 -4.00 -24.72 6.37
CA ARG A 120 -5.12 -24.18 5.58
C ARG A 120 -5.76 -23.00 6.28
N ASP A 121 -6.25 -23.21 7.51
CA ASP A 121 -6.98 -22.17 8.25
C ASP A 121 -5.98 -21.27 9.01
N TYR A 122 -5.05 -21.90 9.72
CA TYR A 122 -3.90 -21.27 10.36
C TYR A 122 -2.70 -22.22 10.33
N HIS A 123 -1.51 -21.67 10.53
CA HIS A 123 -0.37 -22.40 11.08
C HIS A 123 -0.49 -22.38 12.61
N PHE A 124 -0.82 -23.53 13.20
CA PHE A 124 -1.04 -23.66 14.63
C PHE A 124 0.30 -23.84 15.36
N VAL A 125 0.77 -22.77 16.00
CA VAL A 125 2.05 -22.72 16.70
C VAL A 125 1.87 -23.23 18.14
N ILE A 126 2.53 -24.35 18.46
CA ILE A 126 2.39 -25.00 19.77
C ILE A 126 3.03 -24.17 20.90
N SER A 127 4.21 -23.58 20.65
CA SER A 127 4.94 -22.81 21.65
C SER A 127 4.67 -21.31 21.50
N ARG A 128 3.96 -20.73 22.47
CA ARG A 128 3.76 -19.28 22.56
C ARG A 128 5.10 -18.53 22.64
N GLU A 129 6.02 -19.03 23.46
CA GLU A 129 7.36 -18.45 23.62
C GLU A 129 8.12 -18.38 22.28
N GLN A 130 8.00 -19.44 21.46
CA GLN A 130 8.60 -19.45 20.13
C GLN A 130 7.96 -18.39 19.21
N MET A 131 6.62 -18.26 19.24
CA MET A 131 5.95 -17.22 18.44
C MET A 131 6.31 -15.81 18.91
N GLU A 132 6.47 -15.58 20.21
CA GLU A 132 6.93 -14.30 20.77
C GLU A 132 8.36 -13.98 20.31
N LYS A 133 9.26 -14.97 20.32
CA LYS A 133 10.61 -14.82 19.76
C LYS A 133 10.57 -14.50 18.27
N ASP A 134 9.74 -15.18 17.49
CA ASP A 134 9.60 -14.94 16.05
C ASP A 134 9.05 -13.54 15.74
N ILE A 135 8.15 -13.01 16.60
CA ILE A 135 7.67 -11.62 16.53
C ILE A 135 8.81 -10.63 16.81
N GLN A 136 9.65 -10.90 17.82
CA GLN A 136 10.82 -10.07 18.15
C GLN A 136 11.89 -10.11 17.06
N GLU A 137 12.06 -11.24 16.37
CA GLU A 137 12.95 -11.42 15.22
C GLU A 137 12.38 -10.85 13.90
N HIS A 138 11.30 -10.08 13.96
CA HIS A 138 10.66 -9.43 12.81
C HIS A 138 10.20 -10.41 11.69
N LYS A 139 9.86 -11.66 12.03
CA LYS A 139 9.33 -12.63 11.06
C LYS A 139 7.88 -12.37 10.64
N PHE A 140 7.19 -11.48 11.36
CA PHE A 140 5.80 -11.10 11.14
C PHE A 140 5.67 -9.67 10.61
N ILE A 141 4.88 -9.49 9.56
CA ILE A 141 4.52 -8.16 9.05
C ILE A 141 3.47 -7.49 9.93
N GLU A 142 2.65 -8.29 10.61
CA GLU A 142 1.69 -7.87 11.61
C GLU A 142 1.47 -9.01 12.60
N ALA A 143 1.35 -8.67 13.88
CA ALA A 143 1.01 -9.61 14.93
C ALA A 143 0.20 -8.90 16.02
N GLY A 144 -0.71 -9.63 16.67
CA GLY A 144 -1.57 -9.12 17.72
C GLY A 144 -2.04 -10.23 18.66
N GLN A 145 -2.60 -9.83 19.80
CA GLN A 145 -3.20 -10.75 20.76
C GLN A 145 -4.72 -10.61 20.74
N TYR A 146 -5.42 -11.74 20.71
CA TYR A 146 -6.87 -11.81 20.84
C TYR A 146 -7.27 -13.04 21.67
N ASN A 147 -8.12 -12.83 22.69
CA ASN A 147 -8.51 -13.86 23.66
C ASN A 147 -7.30 -14.68 24.17
N ASP A 148 -6.26 -13.97 24.62
CA ASP A 148 -4.99 -14.52 25.14
C ASP A 148 -4.20 -15.42 24.18
N ASN A 149 -4.54 -15.43 22.90
CA ASN A 149 -3.80 -16.12 21.87
C ASN A 149 -3.14 -15.12 20.94
N LEU A 150 -1.93 -15.43 20.49
CA LEU A 150 -1.23 -14.64 19.50
C LEU A 150 -1.71 -15.02 18.11
N TYR A 151 -1.79 -14.03 17.24
CA TYR A 151 -2.08 -14.16 15.82
C TYR A 151 -1.05 -13.34 15.05
N GLY A 152 -0.65 -13.79 13.87
CA GLY A 152 0.26 -13.02 13.04
C GLY A 152 0.33 -13.46 11.59
N THR A 153 0.61 -12.49 10.72
CA THR A 153 0.86 -12.73 9.30
C THR A 153 2.36 -12.74 9.07
N SER A 154 2.91 -13.90 8.72
CA SER A 154 4.36 -14.05 8.55
C SER A 154 4.81 -13.54 7.18
N VAL A 155 6.04 -13.02 7.10
CA VAL A 155 6.65 -12.62 5.82
C VAL A 155 6.70 -13.81 4.86
N GLN A 156 6.99 -15.00 5.38
CA GLN A 156 7.10 -16.23 4.59
C GLN A 156 5.74 -16.66 4.00
N SER A 157 4.66 -16.52 4.76
CA SER A 157 3.29 -16.82 4.28
C SER A 157 2.91 -15.92 3.10
N VAL A 158 3.27 -14.63 3.16
CA VAL A 158 3.02 -13.69 2.06
C VAL A 158 3.87 -14.03 0.84
N ARG A 159 5.17 -14.28 1.06
CA ARG A 159 6.12 -14.65 0.01
C ARG A 159 5.69 -15.92 -0.73
N PHE A 160 5.20 -16.91 -0.01
CA PHE A 160 4.71 -18.18 -0.55
C PHE A 160 3.59 -18.01 -1.59
N VAL A 161 2.69 -17.05 -1.39
CA VAL A 161 1.62 -16.72 -2.35
C VAL A 161 2.19 -15.93 -3.53
N ALA A 162 3.01 -14.92 -3.24
CA ALA A 162 3.64 -14.04 -4.23
C ALA A 162 4.51 -14.79 -5.25
N GLU A 163 5.30 -15.77 -4.79
CA GLU A 163 6.18 -16.59 -5.63
C GLU A 163 5.42 -17.62 -6.49
N ARG A 164 4.15 -17.89 -6.18
CA ARG A 164 3.25 -18.73 -7.00
C ARG A 164 2.52 -17.94 -8.07
N GLY A 165 2.89 -16.67 -8.28
CA GLY A 165 2.30 -15.83 -9.30
C GLY A 165 0.98 -15.16 -8.90
N LYS A 166 0.53 -15.27 -7.65
CA LYS A 166 -0.71 -14.64 -7.16
C LYS A 166 -0.44 -13.38 -6.33
N HIS A 167 -1.32 -12.40 -6.46
CA HIS A 167 -1.41 -11.27 -5.56
C HIS A 167 -1.91 -11.75 -4.20
N CYS A 168 -1.06 -11.64 -3.19
CA CYS A 168 -1.48 -11.91 -1.82
C CYS A 168 -2.34 -10.76 -1.31
N ILE A 169 -3.65 -10.97 -1.15
CA ILE A 169 -4.54 -10.01 -0.49
C ILE A 169 -4.25 -10.06 1.02
N LEU A 170 -3.97 -8.91 1.61
CA LEU A 170 -3.60 -8.80 3.02
C LEU A 170 -4.60 -7.93 3.78
N ASP A 171 -5.25 -8.53 4.77
CA ASP A 171 -6.05 -7.81 5.76
C ASP A 171 -5.18 -7.39 6.94
N VAL A 172 -4.44 -6.29 6.76
CA VAL A 172 -3.46 -5.77 7.72
C VAL A 172 -3.54 -4.24 7.82
N SER A 173 -2.96 -3.66 8.87
CA SER A 173 -2.84 -2.20 9.02
C SER A 173 -1.75 -1.58 8.12
N GLY A 174 -1.75 -0.24 8.01
CA GLY A 174 -0.73 0.50 7.25
C GLY A 174 0.72 0.24 7.71
N ASN A 175 0.91 -0.18 8.97
CA ASN A 175 2.23 -0.55 9.49
C ASN A 175 2.87 -1.72 8.75
N ALA A 176 2.06 -2.64 8.23
CA ALA A 176 2.55 -3.79 7.48
C ALA A 176 3.20 -3.37 6.15
N ILE A 177 2.80 -2.23 5.55
CA ILE A 177 3.40 -1.70 4.31
C ILE A 177 4.90 -1.49 4.51
N LYS A 178 5.27 -0.81 5.61
CA LYS A 178 6.67 -0.53 5.98
C LYS A 178 7.45 -1.83 6.18
N ARG A 179 6.88 -2.79 6.93
CA ARG A 179 7.54 -4.07 7.21
C ARG A 179 7.78 -4.89 5.93
N LEU A 180 6.80 -4.91 5.02
CA LEU A 180 6.92 -5.58 3.73
C LEU A 180 8.05 -5.00 2.87
N GLN A 181 8.13 -3.66 2.77
CA GLN A 181 9.20 -2.97 2.03
C GLN A 181 10.61 -3.33 2.56
N VAL A 182 10.78 -3.40 3.89
CA VAL A 182 12.06 -3.83 4.51
C VAL A 182 12.45 -5.25 4.08
N THR A 183 11.46 -6.14 3.90
CA THR A 183 11.67 -7.52 3.44
C THR A 183 11.81 -7.67 1.93
N GLN A 184 11.91 -6.56 1.19
CA GLN A 184 11.98 -6.50 -0.27
C GLN A 184 10.73 -7.05 -0.98
N LEU A 185 9.58 -7.06 -0.28
CA LEU A 185 8.27 -7.34 -0.85
C LEU A 185 7.50 -6.03 -0.94
N TYR A 186 7.54 -5.35 -2.07
CA TYR A 186 6.86 -4.07 -2.25
C TYR A 186 5.36 -4.27 -2.56
N PRO A 187 4.43 -3.97 -1.63
CA PRO A 187 3.00 -4.17 -1.86
C PRO A 187 2.43 -3.07 -2.79
N ILE A 188 1.27 -3.35 -3.38
CA ILE A 188 0.36 -2.36 -3.96
C ILE A 188 -0.57 -1.93 -2.82
N ALA A 189 -0.33 -0.75 -2.27
CA ALA A 189 -1.11 -0.20 -1.16
C ALA A 189 -2.16 0.78 -1.70
N ILE A 190 -3.45 0.45 -1.59
CA ILE A 190 -4.55 1.26 -2.11
C ILE A 190 -5.36 1.79 -0.94
N PHE A 191 -5.48 3.11 -0.85
CA PHE A 191 -6.33 3.74 0.16
C PHE A 191 -7.65 4.21 -0.46
N ILE A 192 -8.76 3.70 0.06
CA ILE A 192 -10.11 4.14 -0.28
C ILE A 192 -10.41 5.38 0.56
N LYS A 193 -10.36 6.56 -0.08
CA LYS A 193 -10.61 7.84 0.59
C LYS A 193 -12.09 8.22 0.50
N PRO A 194 -12.84 8.24 1.61
CA PRO A 194 -14.22 8.69 1.58
C PRO A 194 -14.29 10.19 1.22
N LYS A 195 -15.17 10.57 0.29
CA LYS A 195 -15.37 11.99 -0.10
C LYS A 195 -16.05 12.78 1.01
N SER A 196 -17.04 12.17 1.66
CA SER A 196 -17.80 12.72 2.79
C SER A 196 -18.52 11.57 3.52
N LEU A 197 -19.35 11.89 4.50
CA LEU A 197 -20.18 10.92 5.23
C LEU A 197 -21.31 10.34 4.37
N GLU A 198 -21.85 11.13 3.45
CA GLU A 198 -23.02 10.75 2.64
C GLU A 198 -22.75 9.52 1.74
N PRO A 199 -21.72 9.50 0.86
CA PRO A 199 -21.40 8.31 0.06
C PRO A 199 -21.07 7.07 0.91
N LEU A 200 -20.45 7.28 2.07
CA LEU A 200 -20.16 6.21 3.03
C LEU A 200 -21.43 5.51 3.51
N MET A 201 -22.44 6.29 3.86
CA MET A 201 -23.74 5.78 4.30
C MET A 201 -24.56 5.19 3.15
N GLU A 202 -24.43 5.73 1.93
CA GLU A 202 -25.09 5.18 0.76
C GLU A 202 -24.54 3.80 0.36
N MET A 203 -23.22 3.64 0.40
CA MET A 203 -22.54 2.36 0.13
C MET A 203 -22.83 1.29 1.18
N ASN A 204 -23.10 1.70 2.42
CA ASN A 204 -23.47 0.80 3.49
C ASN A 204 -24.65 1.36 4.30
N LYS A 205 -25.86 1.07 3.81
CA LYS A 205 -27.13 1.49 4.40
C LYS A 205 -27.39 0.96 5.82
N LEU A 206 -26.56 0.03 6.31
CA LEU A 206 -26.64 -0.50 7.67
C LEU A 206 -25.85 0.34 8.68
N LEU A 207 -25.00 1.26 8.22
CA LEU A 207 -24.24 2.14 9.11
C LEU A 207 -25.16 3.19 9.73
N THR A 208 -25.08 3.32 11.05
CA THR A 208 -25.60 4.52 11.72
C THR A 208 -24.72 5.72 11.40
N GLU A 209 -25.26 6.93 11.50
CA GLU A 209 -24.50 8.16 11.29
C GLU A 209 -23.27 8.25 12.21
N GLU A 210 -23.39 7.80 13.47
CA GLU A 210 -22.27 7.74 14.42
C GLU A 210 -21.16 6.78 13.96
N GLN A 211 -21.53 5.62 13.40
CA GLN A 211 -20.56 4.65 12.86
C GLN A 211 -19.91 5.17 11.58
N ALA A 212 -20.67 5.82 10.70
CA ALA A 212 -20.15 6.47 9.51
C ALA A 212 -19.13 7.56 9.87
N LYS A 213 -19.44 8.39 10.88
CA LYS A 213 -18.52 9.41 11.40
C LYS A 213 -17.23 8.81 11.95
N LYS A 214 -17.33 7.78 12.79
CA LYS A 214 -16.14 7.05 13.30
C LYS A 214 -15.30 6.45 12.17
N THR A 215 -15.94 5.94 11.12
CA THR A 215 -15.27 5.37 9.95
C THR A 215 -14.54 6.43 9.15
N TYR A 216 -15.18 7.58 8.92
CA TYR A 216 -14.58 8.73 8.26
C TYR A 216 -13.38 9.27 9.05
N ASP A 217 -13.54 9.51 10.36
CA ASP A 217 -12.46 10.00 11.23
C ASP A 217 -11.25 9.05 11.24
N ARG A 218 -11.49 7.73 11.22
CA ARG A 218 -10.43 6.72 11.09
C ARG A 218 -9.73 6.81 9.74
N ALA A 219 -10.47 7.02 8.65
CA ALA A 219 -9.89 7.15 7.31
C ALA A 219 -8.98 8.38 7.22
N ILE A 220 -9.39 9.52 7.78
CA ILE A 220 -8.57 10.75 7.81
C ILE A 220 -7.27 10.52 8.59
N LYS A 221 -7.33 9.86 9.75
CA LYS A 221 -6.13 9.53 10.53
C LYS A 221 -5.19 8.59 9.76
N LEU A 222 -5.76 7.61 9.06
CA LEU A 222 -5.00 6.66 8.25
C LEU A 222 -4.28 7.36 7.09
N GLU A 223 -4.94 8.31 6.43
CA GLU A 223 -4.34 9.14 5.38
C GLU A 223 -3.20 10.00 5.93
N GLN A 224 -3.41 10.64 7.08
CA GLN A 224 -2.38 11.46 7.74
C GLN A 224 -1.15 10.65 8.16
N GLU A 225 -1.35 9.43 8.66
CA GLU A 225 -0.26 8.61 9.19
C GLU A 225 0.49 7.82 8.11
N PHE A 226 -0.21 7.39 7.05
CA PHE A 226 0.34 6.46 6.05
C PHE A 226 0.30 6.97 4.60
N GLY A 227 -0.13 8.21 4.36
CA GLY A 227 -0.32 8.77 3.01
C GLY A 227 0.89 8.59 2.08
N GLU A 228 2.11 8.75 2.59
CA GLU A 228 3.36 8.59 1.81
C GLU A 228 3.59 7.14 1.33
N TYR A 229 3.04 6.15 2.03
CA TYR A 229 3.20 4.72 1.71
C TYR A 229 2.15 4.19 0.73
N PHE A 230 1.06 4.93 0.49
CA PHE A 230 0.02 4.49 -0.44
C PHE A 230 0.51 4.55 -1.87
N THR A 231 0.36 3.45 -2.61
CA THR A 231 0.59 3.39 -4.05
C THR A 231 -0.43 4.24 -4.81
N ALA A 232 -1.70 4.19 -4.38
CA ALA A 232 -2.77 4.98 -4.96
C ALA A 232 -3.82 5.36 -3.91
N ILE A 233 -4.54 6.44 -4.19
CA ILE A 233 -5.73 6.86 -3.44
C ILE A 233 -6.92 6.76 -4.41
N VAL A 234 -7.93 5.98 -4.03
CA VAL A 234 -9.13 5.72 -4.82
C VAL A 234 -10.31 6.42 -4.17
N GLN A 235 -11.14 7.07 -4.99
CA GLN A 235 -12.39 7.69 -4.57
C GLN A 235 -13.50 7.33 -5.54
N GLY A 236 -14.67 6.98 -5.03
CA GLY A 236 -15.85 6.68 -5.83
C GLY A 236 -17.12 7.03 -5.07
N ASP A 237 -18.21 7.16 -5.82
CA ASP A 237 -19.54 7.38 -5.25
C ASP A 237 -20.25 6.05 -4.99
N THR A 238 -19.91 5.01 -5.76
CA THR A 238 -20.40 3.65 -5.57
C THR A 238 -19.27 2.68 -5.23
N LEU A 239 -19.64 1.53 -4.65
CA LEU A 239 -18.69 0.45 -4.42
C LEU A 239 -18.14 -0.12 -5.73
N GLU A 240 -18.96 -0.15 -6.79
CA GLU A 240 -18.54 -0.65 -8.10
C GLU A 240 -17.45 0.24 -8.71
N ASP A 241 -17.58 1.56 -8.59
CA ASP A 241 -16.55 2.49 -9.04
C ASP A 241 -15.23 2.27 -8.30
N ILE A 242 -15.29 2.13 -6.97
CA ILE A 242 -14.12 1.87 -6.13
C ILE A 242 -13.49 0.54 -6.51
N TYR A 243 -14.29 -0.51 -6.70
CA TYR A 243 -13.82 -1.84 -7.10
C TYR A 243 -13.10 -1.80 -8.46
N ASN A 244 -13.69 -1.14 -9.45
CA ASN A 244 -13.11 -1.02 -10.78
C ASN A 244 -11.80 -0.21 -10.76
N GLN A 245 -11.74 0.90 -10.01
CA GLN A 245 -10.50 1.66 -9.82
C GLN A 245 -9.42 0.84 -9.10
N CYS A 246 -9.76 0.09 -8.06
CA CYS A 246 -8.82 -0.81 -7.39
C CYS A 246 -8.23 -1.84 -8.37
N LYS A 247 -9.06 -2.44 -9.23
CA LYS A 247 -8.59 -3.39 -10.26
C LYS A 247 -7.62 -2.72 -11.24
N LEU A 248 -7.94 -1.53 -11.73
CA LEU A 248 -7.08 -0.77 -12.65
C LEU A 248 -5.72 -0.46 -12.01
N VAL A 249 -5.72 0.06 -10.77
CA VAL A 249 -4.48 0.31 -10.03
C VAL A 249 -3.67 -0.97 -9.87
N ILE A 250 -4.31 -2.09 -9.50
CA ILE A 250 -3.59 -3.37 -9.36
C ILE A 250 -2.96 -3.76 -10.69
N GLU A 251 -3.72 -3.72 -11.79
CA GLU A 251 -3.25 -4.09 -13.13
C GLU A 251 -2.05 -3.25 -13.57
N GLU A 252 -2.14 -1.92 -13.46
CA GLU A 252 -1.05 -1.00 -13.81
C GLU A 252 0.20 -1.24 -12.96
N GLN A 253 0.02 -1.58 -11.69
CA GLN A 253 1.11 -1.76 -10.73
C GLN A 253 1.67 -3.19 -10.67
N SER A 254 1.14 -4.11 -11.50
CA SER A 254 1.51 -5.52 -11.51
C SER A 254 2.67 -5.88 -12.44
N GLY A 255 3.05 -4.96 -13.33
CA GLY A 255 4.10 -5.16 -14.35
C GLY A 255 5.45 -5.63 -13.76
N PRO A 256 6.34 -6.23 -14.56
CA PRO A 256 7.59 -6.84 -14.07
C PRO A 256 8.60 -5.82 -13.52
N PHE A 257 8.41 -4.54 -13.81
CA PHE A 257 9.23 -3.45 -13.30
C PHE A 257 8.41 -2.59 -12.34
N ILE A 258 9.01 -2.28 -11.20
CA ILE A 258 8.44 -1.40 -10.18
C ILE A 258 9.38 -0.26 -9.87
N TRP A 259 8.82 0.80 -9.32
CA TRP A 259 9.56 1.96 -8.83
C TRP A 259 9.61 1.90 -7.31
N ILE A 260 10.82 1.88 -6.77
CA ILE A 260 11.05 1.80 -5.33
C ILE A 260 11.84 3.02 -4.86
N PRO A 261 11.66 3.47 -3.61
CA PRO A 261 12.45 4.57 -3.04
C PRO A 261 13.95 4.34 -3.21
N SER A 262 14.65 5.34 -3.75
CA SER A 262 16.11 5.36 -3.86
C SER A 262 16.73 5.74 -2.52
N LYS A 263 17.95 5.24 -2.26
CA LYS A 263 18.75 5.66 -1.10
C LYS A 263 19.43 7.02 -1.32
N GLU A 264 19.39 7.53 -2.55
CA GLU A 264 19.93 8.83 -2.91
C GLU A 264 19.10 9.94 -2.25
N LYS A 265 19.76 10.94 -1.68
CA LYS A 265 19.09 12.12 -1.13
C LYS A 265 19.04 13.20 -2.22
N LEU A 266 17.88 13.86 -2.34
CA LEU A 266 17.71 15.07 -3.15
C LEU A 266 18.50 16.25 -2.56
#